data_AF-A0A356L758-F1
#
_entry.id   AF-A0A356L758-F1
#
_cell.length_a   1.000
_cell.length_b   1.000
_cell.length_c   1.000
_cell.angle_alpha   90.00
_cell.angle_beta   90.00
_cell.angle_gamma   90.00
#
_symmetry.space_group_name_H-M   'P 1'
#
loop_
_entity.id
_entity.type
_entity.pdbx_description
1 polymer ?
#
loop_
_entity_poly.entity_id
_entity_poly.type
_entity_poly.pdbx_seq_one_letter_code
_entity_poly.pdbx_strand_id
1 'polypeptide(L)'
;PADTVDWIGLDYKTTRDKYGALSGQNIAHDRMIHSLDIWQATGKDYEVRITCDPRFVSKLDLMEITRDLHNRGVQKIAIQKYIPHFEDNEHGTTPAQRNQFFDDANLRDTINGLFASVIWRE
;
A
#
# COMPACT_ATOMS: atom_id res chain seq x y z
N PRO A 1 -14.61 13.21 17.39
CA PRO A 1 -13.27 13.83 17.57
C PRO A 1 -12.19 12.78 17.29
N ALA A 2 -11.05 13.16 16.71
CA ALA A 2 -9.94 12.20 16.51
C ALA A 2 -9.51 11.56 17.85
N ASP A 3 -9.75 12.23 18.96
CA ASP A 3 -9.37 11.86 20.33
C ASP A 3 -9.87 10.49 20.81
N THR A 4 -10.96 9.95 20.23
CA THR A 4 -11.51 8.63 20.59
C THR A 4 -11.05 7.48 19.68
N VAL A 5 -10.15 7.76 18.72
CA VAL A 5 -9.61 6.77 17.80
C VAL A 5 -8.25 6.30 18.30
N ASP A 6 -8.15 5.00 18.57
CA ASP A 6 -6.91 4.38 19.07
C ASP A 6 -5.94 3.99 17.95
N TRP A 7 -6.45 3.75 16.74
CA TRP A 7 -5.65 3.32 15.60
C TRP A 7 -6.32 3.64 14.25
N ILE A 8 -5.51 3.99 13.25
CA ILE A 8 -5.95 4.24 11.87
C ILE A 8 -5.15 3.39 10.90
N GLY A 9 -5.84 2.73 9.98
CA GLY A 9 -5.24 2.09 8.81
C GLY A 9 -5.71 2.76 7.52
N LEU A 10 -4.79 3.28 6.71
CA LEU A 10 -5.09 3.91 5.41
C LEU A 10 -4.65 3.02 4.25
N ASP A 11 -5.50 2.80 3.25
CA ASP A 11 -5.13 2.01 2.07
C ASP A 11 -4.54 2.90 0.96
N TYR A 12 -3.28 2.65 0.60
CA TYR A 12 -2.62 3.22 -0.58
C TYR A 12 -2.61 2.18 -1.70
N LYS A 13 -3.40 2.42 -2.75
CA LYS A 13 -3.79 1.35 -3.68
C LYS A 13 -2.77 1.05 -4.78
N THR A 14 -2.20 2.09 -5.40
CA THR A 14 -1.24 1.96 -6.50
C THR A 14 -0.59 3.34 -6.75
N THR A 15 0.27 3.48 -7.76
CA THR A 15 0.87 4.76 -8.17
C THR A 15 -0.19 5.78 -8.61
N ARG A 16 0.15 7.07 -8.58
CA ARG A 16 -0.80 8.17 -8.83
C ARG A 16 -1.50 8.06 -10.18
N ASP A 17 -0.75 7.72 -11.22
CA ASP A 17 -1.22 7.56 -12.60
C ASP A 17 -2.20 6.38 -12.75
N LYS A 18 -2.02 5.31 -11.97
CA LYS A 18 -2.86 4.11 -12.01
C LYS A 18 -4.09 4.18 -11.09
N TYR A 19 -4.11 5.12 -10.15
CA TYR A 19 -5.17 5.24 -9.15
C TYR A 19 -6.56 5.44 -9.74
N GLY A 20 -6.67 6.28 -10.78
CA GLY A 20 -7.93 6.54 -11.46
C GLY A 20 -8.50 5.30 -12.13
N ALA A 21 -7.66 4.53 -12.82
CA ALA A 21 -8.04 3.28 -13.46
C ALA A 21 -8.49 2.22 -12.45
N LEU A 22 -7.78 2.09 -11.32
CA LEU A 22 -8.10 1.10 -10.29
C LEU A 22 -9.37 1.46 -9.48
N SER A 23 -9.53 2.73 -9.12
CA SER A 23 -10.64 3.17 -8.25
C SER A 23 -11.90 3.59 -9.00
N GLY A 24 -11.81 3.75 -10.33
CA GLY A 24 -12.86 4.36 -11.15
C GLY A 24 -13.01 5.86 -10.96
N GLN A 25 -12.13 6.52 -10.18
CA GLN A 25 -12.19 7.96 -9.90
C GLN A 25 -10.81 8.60 -9.95
N ASN A 26 -10.59 9.53 -10.89
CA ASN A 26 -9.29 10.21 -11.05
C ASN A 26 -8.87 11.03 -9.81
N ILE A 27 -9.83 11.47 -8.99
CA ILE A 27 -9.58 12.24 -7.75
C ILE A 27 -9.23 11.37 -6.54
N ALA A 28 -9.28 10.04 -6.66
CA ALA A 28 -9.12 9.15 -5.52
C ALA A 28 -7.72 9.18 -4.91
N HIS A 29 -6.67 9.40 -5.72
CA HIS A 29 -5.30 9.55 -5.21
C HIS A 29 -5.20 10.79 -4.33
N ASP A 30 -5.62 11.95 -4.85
CA ASP A 30 -5.56 13.22 -4.13
C ASP A 30 -6.36 13.17 -2.81
N ARG A 31 -7.51 12.48 -2.79
CA ARG A 31 -8.30 12.26 -1.58
C ARG A 31 -7.62 11.37 -0.55
N MET A 32 -6.93 10.32 -1.01
CA MET A 32 -6.16 9.45 -0.13
C MET A 32 -4.98 10.23 0.48
N ILE A 33 -4.26 11.03 -0.32
CA ILE A 33 -3.20 11.91 0.16
C ILE A 33 -3.74 12.92 1.17
N HIS A 34 -4.85 13.59 0.86
CA HIS A 34 -5.46 14.53 1.80
C HIS A 34 -5.86 13.86 3.13
N SER A 35 -6.35 12.62 3.08
CA SER A 35 -6.69 11.85 4.28
C SER A 35 -5.43 11.53 5.09
N LEU A 36 -4.32 11.18 4.44
CA LEU A 36 -3.03 10.97 5.08
C LEU A 36 -2.54 12.24 5.78
N ASP A 37 -2.59 13.39 5.09
CA ASP A 37 -2.15 14.68 5.64
C ASP A 37 -2.94 15.05 6.90
N ILE A 38 -4.26 14.84 6.89
CA ILE A 38 -5.13 15.07 8.07
C ILE A 38 -4.65 14.23 9.26
N TRP A 39 -4.45 12.93 9.06
CA TRP A 39 -4.06 12.04 10.15
C TRP A 39 -2.64 12.31 10.65
N GLN A 40 -1.70 12.61 9.75
CA GLN A 40 -0.36 13.03 10.11
C GLN A 40 -0.37 14.28 11.00
N ALA A 41 -1.21 15.27 10.69
CA ALA A 41 -1.34 16.50 11.48
C ALA A 41 -1.87 16.26 12.91
N THR A 42 -2.55 15.13 13.16
CA THR A 42 -3.02 14.79 14.53
C THR A 42 -1.91 14.26 15.44
N GLY A 43 -0.78 13.81 14.87
CA GLY A 43 0.29 13.13 15.62
C GLY A 43 -0.11 11.75 16.19
N LYS A 44 -1.32 11.26 15.89
CA LYS A 44 -1.76 9.93 16.30
C LYS A 44 -1.05 8.83 15.52
N ASP A 45 -1.02 7.63 16.08
CA ASP A 45 -0.45 6.47 15.42
C ASP A 45 -1.33 6.01 14.25
N TYR A 46 -0.69 5.68 13.13
CA TYR A 46 -1.36 5.19 11.93
C TYR A 46 -0.47 4.21 11.15
N GLU A 47 -1.09 3.37 10.35
CA GLU A 47 -0.43 2.45 9.42
C GLU A 47 -0.94 2.70 8.01
N VAL A 48 -0.03 2.77 7.02
CA VAL A 48 -0.42 2.75 5.60
C VAL A 48 -0.30 1.33 5.05
N ARG A 49 -1.36 0.86 4.42
CA ARG A 49 -1.52 -0.50 3.92
C ARG A 49 -1.47 -0.50 2.40
N ILE A 50 -0.73 -1.45 1.84
CA ILE A 50 -0.59 -1.64 0.39
C ILE A 50 -0.92 -3.10 0.10
N THR A 51 -2.00 -3.35 -0.64
CA THR A 51 -2.32 -4.69 -1.14
C THR A 51 -1.65 -4.90 -2.49
N CYS A 52 -0.74 -5.86 -2.57
CA CYS A 52 -0.01 -6.22 -3.77
C CYS A 52 -0.86 -7.12 -4.68
N ASP A 53 -1.84 -6.51 -5.37
CA ASP A 53 -2.55 -7.16 -6.47
C ASP A 53 -1.71 -7.03 -7.76
N PRO A 54 -1.16 -8.14 -8.30
CA PRO A 54 -0.26 -8.10 -9.46
C PRO A 54 -0.93 -7.60 -10.74
N ARG A 55 -2.26 -7.43 -10.77
CA ARG A 55 -2.98 -6.83 -11.90
C ARG A 55 -2.84 -5.30 -11.94
N PHE A 56 -2.53 -4.68 -10.81
CA PHE A 56 -2.51 -3.20 -10.67
C PHE A 56 -1.22 -2.65 -10.06
N VAL A 57 -0.42 -3.51 -9.43
CA VAL A 57 0.83 -3.16 -8.78
C VAL A 57 1.91 -4.08 -9.30
N SER A 58 2.99 -3.53 -9.83
CA SER A 58 4.25 -4.23 -10.11
C SER A 58 5.26 -4.00 -8.99
N LYS A 59 6.40 -4.70 -9.01
CA LYS A 59 7.47 -4.46 -8.02
C LYS A 59 8.04 -3.04 -8.11
N LEU A 60 8.07 -2.47 -9.32
CA LEU A 60 8.48 -1.08 -9.53
C LEU A 60 7.45 -0.12 -8.94
N ASP A 61 6.16 -0.39 -9.13
CA ASP A 61 5.09 0.43 -8.53
C ASP A 61 5.15 0.38 -7.00
N LEU A 62 5.37 -0.81 -6.42
CA LEU A 62 5.55 -0.94 -4.98
C LEU A 62 6.74 -0.13 -4.46
N MET A 63 7.86 -0.12 -5.19
CA MET A 63 9.02 0.71 -4.87
C MET A 63 8.74 2.20 -5.00
N GLU A 64 7.93 2.61 -5.98
CA GLU A 64 7.54 4.01 -6.15
C GLU A 64 6.62 4.46 -5.01
N ILE A 65 5.58 3.67 -4.70
CA ILE A 65 4.64 3.94 -3.60
C ILE A 65 5.39 4.03 -2.27
N THR A 66 6.28 3.08 -1.97
CA THR A 66 7.03 3.08 -0.71
C THR A 66 7.99 4.26 -0.62
N ARG A 67 8.62 4.68 -1.73
CA ARG A 67 9.43 5.91 -1.75
C ARG A 67 8.60 7.18 -1.54
N ASP A 68 7.43 7.29 -2.18
CA ASP A 68 6.51 8.42 -1.97
C ASP A 68 6.10 8.51 -0.49
N LEU A 69 5.70 7.38 0.11
CA LEU A 69 5.34 7.31 1.53
C LEU A 69 6.49 7.68 2.46
N HIS A 70 7.70 7.16 2.18
CA HIS A 70 8.90 7.51 2.95
C HIS A 70 9.20 9.01 2.89
N ASN A 71 9.17 9.59 1.69
CA ASN A 71 9.41 11.02 1.48
C ASN A 71 8.35 11.91 2.17
N ARG A 72 7.15 11.37 2.40
CA ARG A 72 6.07 12.01 3.18
C ARG A 72 6.19 11.81 4.70
N GLY A 73 7.25 11.14 5.16
CA GLY A 73 7.50 10.91 6.58
C GLY A 73 6.65 9.81 7.21
N VAL A 74 5.98 8.96 6.41
CA VAL A 74 5.28 7.79 6.94
C VAL A 74 6.28 6.87 7.62
N GLN A 75 5.93 6.41 8.83
CA GLN A 75 6.83 5.59 9.66
C GLN A 75 6.44 4.11 9.70
N LYS A 76 5.16 3.79 9.49
CA LYS A 76 4.61 2.44 9.62
C LYS A 76 3.81 2.06 8.40
N ILE A 77 4.19 0.95 7.78
CA ILE A 77 3.48 0.39 6.64
C ILE A 77 3.20 -1.10 6.80
N ALA A 78 2.18 -1.59 6.11
CA ALA A 78 1.96 -3.02 5.92
C ALA A 78 1.84 -3.36 4.44
N ILE A 79 2.67 -4.31 4.00
CA ILE A 79 2.62 -4.90 2.67
C ILE A 79 1.78 -6.17 2.74
N GLN A 80 0.70 -6.23 1.96
CA GLN A 80 -0.31 -7.29 2.07
C GLN A 80 -0.40 -8.09 0.78
N LYS A 81 -0.33 -9.41 0.90
CA LYS A 81 -0.55 -10.31 -0.24
C LYS A 81 -2.02 -10.23 -0.66
N TYR A 82 -2.25 -10.02 -1.94
CA TYR A 82 -3.58 -10.13 -2.49
C TYR A 82 -4.05 -11.59 -2.38
N ILE A 83 -5.23 -11.83 -1.81
CA ILE A 83 -5.86 -13.16 -1.78
C ILE A 83 -7.16 -13.07 -2.58
N PRO A 84 -7.30 -13.82 -3.69
CA PRO A 84 -8.55 -13.82 -4.45
C PRO A 84 -9.68 -14.43 -3.59
N HIS A 85 -10.82 -13.75 -3.52
CA HIS A 85 -11.99 -14.19 -2.73
C HIS A 85 -12.80 -15.29 -3.44
N PHE A 86 -12.70 -15.35 -4.77
CA PHE A 86 -13.31 -16.37 -5.63
C PHE A 86 -12.32 -16.72 -6.74
N GLU A 87 -12.43 -17.93 -7.30
CA GLU A 87 -11.71 -18.29 -8.52
C GLU A 87 -12.26 -17.47 -9.69
N ASP A 88 -11.69 -16.28 -9.89
CA ASP A 88 -11.87 -15.51 -11.10
C ASP A 88 -11.06 -16.18 -12.21
N ASN A 89 -11.72 -16.98 -13.04
CA ASN A 89 -11.08 -17.72 -14.14
C ASN A 89 -10.68 -16.80 -15.31
N GLU A 90 -11.22 -15.57 -15.38
CA GLU A 90 -10.95 -14.64 -16.49
C GLU A 90 -9.84 -13.64 -16.16
N HIS A 91 -9.81 -13.11 -14.93
CA HIS A 91 -8.82 -12.14 -14.47
C HIS A 91 -8.07 -12.65 -13.22
N GLY A 92 -7.90 -13.96 -13.14
CA GLY A 92 -7.21 -14.64 -12.06
C GLY A 92 -5.74 -14.26 -11.96
N THR A 93 -5.21 -14.35 -10.74
CA THR A 93 -3.78 -14.22 -10.48
C THR A 93 -3.23 -15.62 -10.17
N THR A 94 -2.02 -15.92 -10.64
CA THR A 94 -1.33 -17.16 -10.26
C THR A 94 -0.63 -16.99 -8.90
N PRO A 95 -0.37 -18.08 -8.15
CA PRO A 95 0.44 -18.01 -6.95
C PRO A 95 1.81 -17.36 -7.17
N ALA A 96 2.48 -17.65 -8.29
CA ALA A 96 3.77 -17.04 -8.65
C ALA A 96 3.66 -15.52 -8.85
N GLN A 97 2.61 -15.04 -9.53
CA GLN A 97 2.37 -13.61 -9.69
C GLN A 97 2.14 -12.90 -8.35
N ARG A 98 1.53 -13.57 -7.36
CA ARG A 98 1.32 -13.00 -6.03
C ARG A 98 2.57 -13.07 -5.15
N ASN A 99 3.30 -14.18 -5.20
CA ASN A 99 4.47 -14.40 -4.37
C ASN A 99 5.69 -13.59 -4.85
N GLN A 100 5.72 -13.11 -6.09
CA GLN A 100 6.85 -12.34 -6.63
C GLN A 100 7.28 -11.13 -5.77
N PHE A 101 6.38 -10.53 -4.99
CA PHE A 101 6.70 -9.41 -4.09
C PHE A 101 7.33 -9.87 -2.78
N PHE A 102 7.02 -11.08 -2.35
CA PHE A 102 7.36 -11.63 -1.03
C PHE A 102 8.60 -12.54 -1.09
N ASP A 103 8.82 -13.19 -2.24
CA ASP A 103 9.98 -14.04 -2.52
C ASP A 103 11.22 -13.21 -2.93
N ASP A 104 11.09 -11.90 -3.14
CA ASP A 104 12.18 -10.99 -3.53
C ASP A 104 12.85 -10.39 -2.29
N ALA A 105 13.94 -11.02 -1.84
CA ALA A 105 14.69 -10.58 -0.66
C ALA A 105 15.24 -9.15 -0.81
N ASN A 106 15.69 -8.75 -2.01
CA ASN A 106 16.24 -7.42 -2.24
C ASN A 106 15.15 -6.34 -2.10
N LEU A 107 13.98 -6.59 -2.68
CA LEU A 107 12.81 -5.72 -2.54
C LEU A 107 12.42 -5.59 -1.06
N ARG A 108 12.36 -6.72 -0.34
CA ARG A 108 12.01 -6.76 1.08
C ARG A 108 12.97 -5.96 1.93
N ASP A 109 14.27 -6.22 1.79
CA ASP A 109 15.31 -5.54 2.56
C ASP A 109 15.34 -4.04 2.27
N THR A 110 15.18 -3.66 1.00
CA THR A 110 15.10 -2.24 0.61
C THR A 110 13.93 -1.54 1.27
N ILE A 111 12.72 -2.12 1.22
CA ILE A 111 11.53 -1.53 1.83
C ILE A 111 11.66 -1.48 3.36
N ASN A 112 12.17 -2.55 4.00
CA ASN A 112 12.39 -2.57 5.44
C ASN A 112 13.35 -1.46 5.91
N GLY A 113 14.33 -1.10 5.09
CA GLY A 113 15.27 -0.01 5.39
C GLY A 113 14.67 1.40 5.31
N LEU A 114 13.48 1.58 4.72
CA LEU A 114 12.84 2.90 4.54
C LEU A 114 11.95 3.30 5.71
N PHE A 115 11.48 2.38 6.54
CA PHE A 115 10.45 2.68 7.55
C PHE A 115 10.86 2.20 8.94
N ALA A 116 10.34 2.86 9.97
CA ALA A 116 10.54 2.42 11.35
C ALA A 116 9.85 1.06 11.63
N SER A 117 8.74 0.77 10.94
CA SER A 117 8.04 -0.50 11.05
C SER A 117 7.45 -0.91 9.70
N VAL A 118 7.78 -2.12 9.25
CA VAL A 118 7.18 -2.76 8.07
C VAL A 118 6.63 -4.12 8.48
N ILE A 119 5.33 -4.33 8.25
CA ILE A 119 4.69 -5.62 8.45
C ILE A 119 4.41 -6.25 7.08
N TRP A 120 4.96 -7.44 6.84
CA TRP A 120 4.63 -8.25 5.67
C TRP A 120 3.53 -9.24 6.04
N ARG A 121 2.35 -9.10 5.43
CA ARG A 121 1.19 -9.97 5.63
C ARG A 121 1.06 -10.90 4.42
N GLU A 122 1.44 -12.16 4.62
CA GLU A 122 1.65 -13.17 3.58
C GLU A 122 0.60 -14.28 3.56
#